data_AF-A0A7N0U6L7-F1
#
_entry.id   AF-A0A7N0U6L7-F1
#
_cell.length_a   1.000
_cell.length_b   1.000
_cell.length_c   1.000
_cell.angle_alpha   90.00
_cell.angle_beta   90.00
_cell.angle_gamma   90.00
#
_symmetry.space_group_name_H-M   'P 1'
#
loop_
_entity.id
_entity.type
_entity.pdbx_description
1 polymer ?
#
loop_
_entity_poly.entity_id
_entity_poly.type
_entity_poly.pdbx_seq_one_letter_code
_entity_poly.pdbx_strand_id
1 'polypeptide(L)'
;MVRARQALRSGCDLLKILRSEISQEVAADRFNVQSLSGSIDQFAIEHDSGDSQDVVLRRKSDSGEEVVVSALLSREVVSSDEDSNVLPREALMKVCVRKPGLSSILQFNCGVFHHLNGPEMYLSDVFLLPSAATVGSVYKGPDYETLDTELQKRLLGFLKERGIDEGFSSWLLHYLHRKEQGQYVNWLQKIESFVAPASEGE
;
A
#
# COMPACT_ATOMS: atom_id res chain seq x y z
N MET A 1 20.50 43.07 0.29
CA MET A 1 21.00 41.76 0.78
C MET A 1 20.96 41.59 2.31
N VAL A 2 20.90 42.66 3.12
CA VAL A 2 20.87 42.56 4.60
C VAL A 2 19.53 42.03 5.17
N ARG A 3 18.41 42.19 4.44
CA ARG A 3 17.07 41.76 4.88
C ARG A 3 16.75 40.26 4.72
N ALA A 4 17.43 39.55 3.81
CA ALA A 4 17.26 38.10 3.65
C ALA A 4 17.80 37.33 4.87
N ARG A 5 18.83 37.86 5.53
CA ARG A 5 19.39 37.31 6.78
C ARG A 5 18.50 37.54 8.00
N GLN A 6 17.57 38.49 7.94
CA GLN A 6 16.66 38.81 9.05
C GLN A 6 15.39 37.94 9.01
N ALA A 7 15.00 37.43 7.83
CA ALA A 7 13.95 36.41 7.67
C ALA A 7 14.39 35.00 8.12
N LEU A 8 15.70 34.77 8.25
CA LEU A 8 16.27 33.53 8.81
C LEU A 8 16.15 33.44 10.35
N ARG A 9 15.63 34.46 11.03
CA ARG A 9 15.32 34.39 12.48
C ARG A 9 14.03 33.63 12.81
N SER A 10 13.27 33.17 11.81
CA SER A 10 12.03 32.40 11.95
C SER A 10 12.23 30.89 12.14
N GLY A 11 13.46 30.40 12.28
CA GLY A 11 13.74 28.97 12.53
C GLY A 11 13.08 28.43 13.80
N CYS A 12 12.80 29.29 14.79
CA CYS A 12 12.10 28.92 16.02
C CYS A 12 10.60 28.63 15.79
N ASP A 13 9.96 29.26 14.80
CA ASP A 13 8.54 29.04 14.53
C ASP A 13 8.33 27.77 13.70
N LEU A 14 9.18 27.50 12.71
CA LEU A 14 9.14 26.25 11.95
C LEU A 14 9.39 25.04 12.86
N LEU A 15 10.40 25.11 13.73
CA LEU A 15 10.71 24.04 14.67
C LEU A 15 9.56 23.77 15.64
N LYS A 16 8.87 24.82 16.13
CA LYS A 16 7.67 24.68 16.96
C LYS A 16 6.53 24.00 16.20
N ILE A 17 6.28 24.41 14.96
CA ILE A 17 5.22 23.83 14.12
C ILE A 17 5.52 22.35 13.86
N LEU A 18 6.74 22.00 13.44
CA LEU A 18 7.13 20.61 13.19
C LEU A 18 6.95 19.73 14.43
N ARG A 19 7.38 20.21 15.60
CA ARG A 19 7.19 19.48 16.87
C ARG A 19 5.72 19.31 17.22
N SER A 20 4.91 20.33 17.02
CA SER A 20 3.47 20.26 17.26
C SER A 20 2.82 19.22 16.34
N GLU A 21 3.14 19.27 15.04
CA GLU A 21 2.63 18.35 14.02
C GLU A 21 3.03 16.90 14.33
N ILE A 22 4.32 16.63 14.57
CA ILE A 22 4.82 15.30 14.96
C ILE A 22 4.08 14.78 16.20
N SER A 23 3.88 15.64 17.21
CA SER A 23 3.20 15.23 18.45
C SER A 23 1.73 14.88 18.21
N GLN A 24 1.04 15.66 17.37
CA GLN A 24 -0.36 15.40 17.03
C GLN A 24 -0.50 14.09 16.25
N GLU A 25 0.36 13.88 15.26
CA GLU A 25 0.31 12.72 14.40
C GLU A 25 0.70 11.41 15.11
N VAL A 26 1.65 11.47 16.05
CA VAL A 26 1.99 10.31 16.92
C VAL A 26 0.86 9.99 17.90
N ALA A 27 0.17 11.00 18.43
CA ALA A 27 -0.92 10.79 19.39
C ALA A 27 -2.22 10.26 18.75
N ALA A 28 -2.43 10.51 17.45
CA ALA A 28 -3.71 10.25 16.81
C ALA A 28 -3.98 8.77 16.49
N ASP A 29 -2.96 7.90 16.44
CA ASP A 29 -3.03 6.44 16.15
C ASP A 29 -4.12 6.04 15.13
N ARG A 30 -4.21 6.78 14.02
CA ARG A 30 -5.38 6.78 13.12
C ARG A 30 -5.64 5.45 12.39
N PHE A 31 -4.63 4.57 12.33
CA PHE A 31 -4.63 3.39 11.48
C PHE A 31 -4.22 2.12 12.24
N ASN A 32 -4.65 1.99 13.49
CA ASN A 32 -4.29 0.85 14.32
C ASN A 32 -4.77 -0.48 13.71
N VAL A 33 -3.82 -1.40 13.49
CA VAL A 33 -4.02 -2.70 12.80
C VAL A 33 -4.29 -3.84 13.79
N GLN A 34 -4.21 -3.61 15.11
CA GLN A 34 -4.26 -4.67 16.13
C GLN A 34 -5.59 -5.44 16.19
N SER A 35 -6.66 -4.94 15.57
CA SER A 35 -7.98 -5.58 15.53
C SER A 35 -8.24 -6.44 14.28
N LEU A 36 -7.32 -6.48 13.32
CA LEU A 36 -7.53 -7.10 12.01
C LEU A 36 -6.76 -8.44 11.90
N SER A 37 -7.18 -9.45 12.67
CA SER A 37 -6.70 -10.84 12.52
C SER A 37 -7.69 -11.67 11.70
N GLY A 38 -7.17 -12.46 10.77
CA GLY A 38 -7.98 -13.31 9.89
C GLY A 38 -7.10 -14.04 8.87
N SER A 39 -7.21 -13.68 7.59
CA SER A 39 -6.52 -14.38 6.50
C SER A 39 -5.06 -13.96 6.28
N ILE A 40 -4.63 -12.86 6.92
CA ILE A 40 -3.25 -12.38 6.86
C ILE A 40 -2.25 -13.39 7.46
N ASP A 41 -2.67 -14.22 8.41
CA ASP A 41 -1.78 -15.17 9.10
C ASP A 41 -1.15 -16.21 8.16
N GLN A 42 -1.67 -16.33 6.93
CA GLN A 42 -1.16 -17.21 5.88
C GLN A 42 -0.08 -16.54 5.01
N PHE A 43 0.15 -15.23 5.18
CA PHE A 43 1.11 -14.45 4.42
C PHE A 43 2.22 -13.92 5.33
N ALA A 44 3.46 -14.04 4.88
CA ALA A 44 4.61 -13.39 5.49
C ALA A 44 4.95 -12.11 4.73
N ILE A 45 5.28 -11.04 5.44
CA ILE A 45 5.82 -9.82 4.83
C ILE A 45 7.27 -10.11 4.43
N GLU A 46 7.55 -10.07 3.12
CA GLU A 46 8.87 -10.33 2.54
C GLU A 46 9.67 -9.04 2.34
N HIS A 47 9.00 -7.96 1.94
CA HIS A 47 9.63 -6.65 1.78
C HIS A 47 8.72 -5.56 2.34
N ASP A 48 9.27 -4.78 3.27
CA ASP A 48 8.70 -3.55 3.78
C ASP A 48 9.84 -2.63 4.24
N SER A 49 10.32 -1.78 3.34
CA SER A 49 11.38 -0.83 3.65
C SER A 49 10.81 0.56 3.94
N GLY A 50 11.42 1.28 4.89
CA GLY A 50 11.01 2.64 5.24
C GLY A 50 11.10 3.63 4.08
N ASP A 51 11.94 3.35 3.09
CA ASP A 51 12.16 4.21 1.91
C ASP A 51 11.31 3.81 0.69
N SER A 52 10.66 2.64 0.71
CA SER A 52 9.73 2.23 -0.36
C SER A 52 8.27 2.47 0.03
N GLN A 53 7.44 2.78 -0.96
CA GLN A 53 5.99 2.91 -0.79
C GLN A 53 5.29 1.55 -0.79
N ASP A 54 5.87 0.54 -1.43
CA ASP A 54 5.24 -0.76 -1.58
C ASP A 54 5.57 -1.72 -0.42
N VAL A 55 4.64 -2.64 -0.19
CA VAL A 55 4.83 -3.83 0.65
C VAL A 55 4.69 -5.08 -0.22
N VAL A 56 5.54 -6.08 0.03
CA VAL A 56 5.47 -7.38 -0.62
C VAL A 56 5.16 -8.46 0.42
N LEU A 57 4.09 -9.20 0.18
CA LEU A 57 3.67 -10.34 0.97
C LEU A 57 3.80 -11.62 0.18
N ARG A 58 4.18 -12.71 0.85
CA ARG A 58 4.29 -14.03 0.24
C ARG A 58 3.59 -15.08 1.09
N ARG A 59 2.84 -15.93 0.40
CA ARG A 59 2.31 -17.18 0.92
C ARG A 59 2.86 -18.35 0.09
N LYS A 60 3.26 -19.42 0.78
CA LYS A 60 3.61 -20.70 0.15
C LYS A 60 2.68 -21.77 0.72
N SER A 61 2.05 -22.55 -0.15
CA SER A 61 1.22 -23.69 0.27
C SER A 61 2.04 -24.98 0.36
N ASP A 62 1.50 -25.95 1.10
CA ASP A 62 2.07 -27.30 1.16
C ASP A 62 2.03 -28.02 -0.20
N SER A 63 1.13 -27.61 -1.09
CA SER A 63 1.06 -28.10 -2.48
C SER A 63 2.16 -27.55 -3.39
N GLY A 64 2.99 -26.61 -2.90
CA GLY A 64 4.02 -25.94 -3.70
C GLY A 64 3.51 -24.81 -4.58
N GLU A 65 2.25 -24.38 -4.40
CA GLU A 65 1.74 -23.14 -4.99
C GLU A 65 2.29 -21.94 -4.22
N GLU A 66 2.73 -20.92 -4.94
CA GLU A 66 3.21 -19.67 -4.35
C GLU A 66 2.32 -18.51 -4.78
N VAL A 67 1.94 -17.69 -3.81
CA VAL A 67 1.17 -16.46 -4.02
C VAL A 67 2.00 -15.28 -3.49
N VAL A 68 2.22 -14.28 -4.33
CA VAL A 68 2.95 -13.06 -3.98
C VAL A 68 2.05 -11.87 -4.24
N VAL A 69 1.94 -10.98 -3.25
CA VAL A 69 1.16 -9.75 -3.36
C VAL A 69 2.12 -8.58 -3.20
N SER A 70 2.19 -7.69 -4.19
CA SER A 70 2.87 -6.40 -4.08
C SER A 70 1.81 -5.31 -4.09
N ALA A 71 1.83 -4.42 -3.11
CA ALA A 71 0.78 -3.42 -2.94
C ALA A 71 1.32 -2.07 -2.48
N LEU A 72 0.64 -1.00 -2.88
CA LEU A 72 0.93 0.39 -2.50
C LEU A 72 -0.37 1.20 -2.48
N LEU A 73 -0.37 2.35 -1.82
CA LEU A 73 -1.52 3.27 -1.90
C LEU A 73 -1.54 3.98 -3.24
N SER A 74 -2.74 4.15 -3.80
CA SER A 74 -2.92 4.97 -4.98
C SER A 74 -2.42 6.39 -4.74
N ARG A 75 -2.03 7.05 -5.82
CA ARG A 75 -1.63 8.44 -5.74
C ARG A 75 -2.83 9.26 -5.28
N GLU A 76 -2.59 10.20 -4.38
CA GLU A 76 -3.61 11.15 -3.96
C GLU A 76 -4.14 11.91 -5.18
N VAL A 77 -5.42 11.70 -5.47
CA VAL A 77 -6.20 12.48 -6.42
C VAL A 77 -7.24 13.20 -5.58
N VAL A 78 -7.27 14.53 -5.68
CA VAL A 78 -8.35 15.36 -5.12
C VAL A 78 -9.66 14.89 -5.76
N SER A 79 -10.39 14.02 -5.06
CA SER A 79 -11.74 13.61 -5.42
C SER A 79 -12.73 14.56 -4.75
N SER A 80 -13.66 15.10 -5.52
CA SER A 80 -14.73 15.98 -5.00
C SER A 80 -15.75 15.25 -4.10
N ASP A 81 -15.66 13.92 -4.01
CA ASP A 81 -16.59 13.05 -3.29
C ASP A 81 -15.99 12.62 -1.94
N GLU A 82 -15.94 13.54 -0.98
CA GLU A 82 -15.36 13.28 0.35
C GLU A 82 -16.25 12.43 1.28
N ASP A 83 -17.42 11.99 0.84
CA ASP A 83 -18.50 11.58 1.77
C ASP A 83 -18.68 10.06 1.97
N SER A 84 -17.79 9.21 1.44
CA SER A 84 -18.03 7.75 1.47
C SER A 84 -16.86 6.84 1.87
N ASN A 85 -15.63 7.36 1.94
CA ASN A 85 -14.45 6.55 2.22
C ASN A 85 -13.94 6.76 3.65
N VAL A 86 -13.88 5.69 4.44
CA VAL A 86 -13.29 5.71 5.79
C VAL A 86 -11.76 5.86 5.73
N LEU A 87 -11.16 5.35 4.64
CA LEU A 87 -9.74 5.48 4.36
C LEU A 87 -9.55 6.29 3.08
N PRO A 88 -8.69 7.33 3.08
CA PRO A 88 -8.72 8.38 2.05
C PRO A 88 -8.28 7.89 0.67
N ARG A 89 -7.52 6.79 0.60
CA ARG A 89 -6.98 6.26 -0.65
C ARG A 89 -7.14 4.75 -0.71
N GLU A 90 -7.37 4.26 -1.92
CA GLU A 90 -7.37 2.84 -2.22
C GLU A 90 -5.95 2.26 -2.24
N ALA A 91 -5.85 0.95 -2.03
CA ALA A 91 -4.65 0.19 -2.26
C ALA A 91 -4.68 -0.41 -3.67
N LEU A 92 -3.63 -0.17 -4.44
CA LEU A 92 -3.39 -0.86 -5.70
C LEU A 92 -2.50 -2.06 -5.41
N MET A 93 -2.93 -3.25 -5.84
CA MET A 93 -2.18 -4.48 -5.62
C MET A 93 -2.00 -5.30 -6.90
N LYS A 94 -0.86 -5.97 -6.97
CA LYS A 94 -0.54 -6.98 -7.96
C LYS A 94 -0.42 -8.32 -7.25
N VAL A 95 -1.28 -9.26 -7.65
CA VAL A 95 -1.27 -10.62 -7.12
C VAL A 95 -0.69 -11.54 -8.16
N CYS A 96 0.41 -12.20 -7.85
CA CYS A 96 1.07 -13.18 -8.69
C CYS A 96 0.90 -14.58 -8.11
N VAL A 97 0.36 -15.50 -8.91
CA VAL A 97 0.19 -16.91 -8.54
C VAL A 97 1.05 -17.78 -9.44
N ARG A 98 1.88 -18.62 -8.82
CA ARG A 98 2.72 -19.62 -9.49
C ARG A 98 2.34 -21.00 -8.99
N LYS A 99 1.99 -21.89 -9.91
CA LYS A 99 1.69 -23.30 -9.60
C LYS A 99 2.94 -24.17 -9.68
N PRO A 100 3.01 -25.25 -8.87
CA PRO A 100 4.10 -26.21 -8.94
C PRO A 100 4.17 -26.83 -10.35
N GLY A 101 5.38 -26.96 -10.89
CA GLY A 101 5.60 -27.55 -12.22
C GLY A 101 5.29 -26.62 -13.40
N LEU A 102 4.72 -25.43 -13.17
CA LEU A 102 4.55 -24.41 -14.20
C LEU A 102 5.62 -23.33 -14.07
N SER A 103 6.17 -22.91 -15.20
CA SER A 103 7.09 -21.76 -15.27
C SER A 103 6.34 -20.44 -15.44
N SER A 104 5.08 -20.48 -15.89
CA SER A 104 4.24 -19.30 -16.05
C SER A 104 3.70 -18.78 -14.70
N ILE A 105 3.45 -17.47 -14.66
CA ILE A 105 2.86 -16.76 -13.53
C ILE A 105 1.52 -16.17 -13.99
N LEU A 106 0.47 -16.37 -13.20
CA LEU A 106 -0.81 -15.68 -13.39
C LEU A 106 -0.80 -14.43 -12.52
N GLN A 107 -0.84 -13.25 -13.15
CA GLN A 107 -0.85 -11.96 -12.47
C GLN A 107 -2.25 -11.34 -12.55
N PHE A 108 -2.72 -10.80 -11.42
CA PHE A 108 -3.93 -10.01 -11.31
C PHE A 108 -3.54 -8.60 -10.88
N ASN A 109 -4.07 -7.58 -11.56
CA ASN A 109 -4.06 -6.22 -11.06
C ASN A 109 -5.40 -5.96 -10.37
N CYS A 110 -5.36 -5.52 -9.12
CA CYS A 110 -6.55 -5.29 -8.32
C CYS A 110 -6.46 -3.94 -7.60
N GLY A 111 -7.61 -3.36 -7.31
CA GLY A 111 -7.75 -2.24 -6.38
C GLY A 111 -8.60 -2.63 -5.18
N VAL A 112 -8.31 -2.03 -4.03
CA VAL A 112 -9.07 -2.20 -2.80
C VAL A 112 -9.36 -0.85 -2.19
N PHE A 113 -10.63 -0.52 -1.95
CA PHE A 113 -11.04 0.72 -1.28
C PHE A 113 -11.92 0.40 -0.07
N HIS A 114 -12.05 1.33 0.86
CA HIS A 114 -12.87 1.14 2.06
C HIS A 114 -14.13 1.99 1.98
N HIS A 115 -15.27 1.31 1.79
CA HIS A 115 -16.59 1.94 1.84
C HIS A 115 -17.22 1.77 3.25
N LEU A 116 -18.36 2.41 3.51
CA LEU A 116 -19.09 2.31 4.79
C LEU A 116 -19.42 0.87 5.22
N ASN A 117 -19.50 -0.06 4.28
CA ASN A 117 -19.85 -1.47 4.53
C ASN A 117 -18.63 -2.39 4.67
N GLY A 118 -17.41 -1.84 4.60
CA GLY A 118 -16.17 -2.59 4.66
C GLY A 118 -15.31 -2.45 3.39
N PRO A 119 -14.23 -3.23 3.28
CA PRO A 119 -13.35 -3.18 2.13
C PRO A 119 -14.01 -3.82 0.91
N GLU A 120 -13.96 -3.11 -0.21
CA GLU A 120 -14.37 -3.62 -1.51
C GLU A 120 -13.17 -3.77 -2.42
N MET A 121 -13.11 -4.88 -3.15
CA MET A 121 -12.03 -5.21 -4.08
C MET A 121 -12.58 -5.34 -5.49
N TYR A 122 -11.87 -4.77 -6.45
CA TYR A 122 -12.13 -4.92 -7.88
C TYR A 122 -10.89 -5.42 -8.62
N LEU A 123 -11.12 -6.08 -9.76
CA LEU A 123 -10.09 -6.53 -10.68
C LEU A 123 -10.03 -5.59 -11.87
N SER A 124 -8.83 -5.15 -12.23
CA SER A 124 -8.60 -4.30 -13.40
C SER A 124 -8.13 -5.12 -14.59
N ASP A 125 -7.20 -6.05 -14.37
CA ASP A 125 -6.59 -6.83 -15.44
C ASP A 125 -6.12 -8.20 -14.94
N VAL A 126 -6.02 -9.16 -15.88
CA VAL A 126 -5.43 -10.48 -15.62
C VAL A 126 -4.47 -10.86 -16.75
N PHE A 127 -3.23 -11.20 -16.39
CA PHE A 127 -2.16 -11.53 -17.32
C PHE A 127 -1.60 -12.94 -17.06
N LEU A 128 -1.28 -13.66 -18.13
CA LEU A 128 -0.46 -14.87 -18.06
C LEU A 128 0.96 -14.54 -18.52
N LEU A 129 1.89 -14.46 -17.57
CA LEU A 129 3.28 -14.10 -17.81
C LEU A 129 4.16 -15.36 -17.95
N PRO A 130 4.86 -15.56 -19.07
CA PRO A 130 5.86 -16.62 -19.20
C PRO A 130 7.11 -16.31 -18.36
N SER A 131 7.76 -17.34 -17.81
CA SER A 131 8.98 -17.18 -17.00
C SER A 131 10.12 -16.40 -17.68
N ALA A 132 10.20 -16.47 -19.01
CA ALA A 132 11.31 -15.93 -19.80
C ALA A 132 10.93 -14.66 -20.59
N ALA A 133 9.72 -14.13 -20.42
CA ALA A 133 9.27 -13.04 -21.28
C ALA A 133 9.82 -11.69 -20.84
N THR A 134 10.46 -10.99 -21.78
CA THR A 134 10.68 -9.54 -21.69
C THR A 134 9.34 -8.82 -21.75
N VAL A 135 9.12 -7.85 -20.86
CA VAL A 135 7.87 -7.12 -20.57
C VAL A 135 7.11 -6.60 -21.82
N GLY A 136 7.77 -6.47 -22.98
CA GLY A 136 7.18 -5.92 -24.21
C GLY A 136 6.49 -6.90 -25.17
N SER A 137 6.61 -8.22 -25.01
CA SER A 137 6.11 -9.21 -26.01
C SER A 137 5.01 -10.15 -25.48
N VAL A 138 4.45 -9.88 -24.30
CA VAL A 138 3.45 -10.76 -23.68
C VAL A 138 2.05 -10.33 -24.08
N TYR A 139 1.23 -11.29 -24.52
CA TYR A 139 -0.19 -11.06 -24.74
C TYR A 139 -0.85 -10.62 -23.42
N LYS A 140 -1.46 -9.45 -23.43
CA LYS A 140 -1.99 -8.80 -22.23
C LYS A 140 -3.35 -9.32 -21.78
N GLY A 141 -3.95 -10.25 -22.53
CA GLY A 141 -5.36 -10.59 -22.33
C GLY A 141 -6.27 -9.58 -23.03
N PRO A 142 -7.57 -9.91 -23.15
CA PRO A 142 -8.59 -8.94 -23.51
C PRO A 142 -8.81 -7.94 -22.36
N ASP A 143 -9.48 -6.83 -22.65
CA ASP A 143 -9.90 -5.88 -21.62
C ASP A 143 -10.81 -6.58 -20.62
N TYR A 144 -10.51 -6.47 -19.32
CA TYR A 144 -11.22 -7.21 -18.27
C TYR A 144 -12.73 -6.94 -18.26
N GLU A 145 -13.12 -5.69 -18.52
CA GLU A 145 -14.53 -5.27 -18.60
C GLU A 145 -15.32 -5.98 -19.70
N THR A 146 -14.64 -6.51 -20.72
CA THR A 146 -15.26 -7.25 -21.83
C THR A 146 -15.43 -8.74 -21.54
N LEU A 147 -14.85 -9.24 -20.44
CA LEU A 147 -15.00 -10.62 -20.03
C LEU A 147 -16.44 -10.92 -19.58
N ASP A 148 -16.86 -12.16 -19.79
CA ASP A 148 -18.13 -12.65 -19.26
C ASP A 148 -18.20 -12.48 -17.73
N THR A 149 -19.36 -12.05 -17.23
CA THR A 149 -19.55 -11.71 -15.81
C THR A 149 -19.36 -12.92 -14.89
N GLU A 150 -19.70 -14.14 -15.32
CA GLU A 150 -19.46 -15.34 -14.54
C GLU A 150 -17.97 -15.66 -14.46
N LEU A 151 -17.22 -15.44 -15.55
CA LEU A 151 -15.76 -15.57 -15.54
C LEU A 151 -15.12 -14.55 -14.58
N GLN A 152 -15.53 -13.29 -14.62
CA GLN A 152 -15.07 -12.25 -13.69
C GLN A 152 -15.28 -12.67 -12.22
N LYS A 153 -16.48 -13.16 -11.88
CA LYS A 153 -16.81 -13.66 -10.53
C LYS A 153 -15.91 -14.83 -10.12
N ARG A 154 -15.61 -15.77 -11.03
CA ARG A 154 -14.73 -16.91 -10.75
C ARG A 154 -13.27 -16.50 -10.57
N LEU A 155 -12.79 -15.50 -11.29
CA LEU A 155 -11.45 -14.95 -11.10
C LEU A 155 -11.32 -14.29 -9.71
N LEU A 156 -12.35 -13.57 -9.26
CA LEU A 156 -12.38 -13.01 -7.91
C LEU A 156 -12.43 -14.13 -6.84
N GLY A 157 -13.30 -15.13 -7.04
CA GLY A 157 -13.39 -16.30 -6.15
C GLY A 157 -12.08 -17.07 -6.04
N PHE A 158 -11.35 -17.22 -7.14
CA PHE A 158 -10.04 -17.86 -7.20
C PHE A 158 -8.99 -17.17 -6.29
N LEU A 159 -9.05 -15.84 -6.17
CA LEU A 159 -8.21 -15.07 -5.24
C LEU A 159 -8.68 -15.21 -3.78
N LYS A 160 -9.99 -15.19 -3.53
CA LYS A 160 -10.56 -15.40 -2.20
C LYS A 160 -10.16 -16.76 -1.61
N GLU A 161 -10.21 -17.84 -2.40
CA GLU A 161 -9.75 -19.18 -1.99
C GLU A 161 -8.25 -19.22 -1.61
N ARG A 162 -7.46 -18.25 -2.11
CA ARG A 162 -6.02 -18.08 -1.81
C ARG A 162 -5.77 -17.13 -0.65
N GLY A 163 -6.80 -16.77 0.11
CA GLY A 163 -6.69 -15.92 1.29
C GLY A 163 -6.64 -14.42 0.98
N ILE A 164 -6.94 -14.03 -0.26
CA ILE A 164 -7.11 -12.61 -0.65
C ILE A 164 -8.60 -12.31 -0.59
N ASP A 165 -9.10 -12.25 0.64
CA ASP A 165 -10.50 -12.00 0.98
C ASP A 165 -10.69 -10.61 1.59
N GLU A 166 -11.87 -10.36 2.15
CA GLU A 166 -12.20 -9.09 2.82
C GLU A 166 -11.33 -8.84 4.05
N GLY A 167 -10.94 -9.87 4.79
CA GLY A 167 -10.05 -9.75 5.95
C GLY A 167 -8.64 -9.32 5.54
N PHE A 168 -8.07 -9.97 4.51
CA PHE A 168 -6.79 -9.56 3.93
C PHE A 168 -6.86 -8.14 3.36
N SER A 169 -7.93 -7.82 2.63
CA SER A 169 -8.15 -6.51 2.02
C SER A 169 -8.24 -5.38 3.06
N SER A 170 -8.98 -5.62 4.15
CA SER A 170 -9.07 -4.68 5.27
C SER A 170 -7.71 -4.45 5.91
N TRP A 171 -7.00 -5.54 6.23
CA TRP A 171 -5.68 -5.48 6.84
C TRP A 171 -4.70 -4.71 5.95
N LEU A 172 -4.66 -5.02 4.65
CA LEU A 172 -3.73 -4.42 3.70
C LEU A 172 -3.91 -2.90 3.61
N LEU A 173 -5.17 -2.46 3.52
CA LEU A 173 -5.51 -1.05 3.50
C LEU A 173 -5.02 -0.32 4.75
N HIS A 174 -5.34 -0.84 5.94
CA HIS A 174 -4.90 -0.23 7.20
C HIS A 174 -3.38 -0.26 7.35
N TYR A 175 -2.75 -1.37 6.95
CA TYR A 175 -1.29 -1.52 6.98
C TYR A 175 -0.61 -0.44 6.15
N LEU A 176 -1.07 -0.25 4.92
CA LEU A 176 -0.50 0.72 3.99
C LEU A 176 -0.69 2.17 4.47
N HIS A 177 -1.87 2.52 4.98
CA HIS A 177 -2.12 3.85 5.57
C HIS A 177 -1.26 4.09 6.81
N ARG A 178 -1.12 3.09 7.69
CA ARG A 178 -0.21 3.16 8.83
C ARG A 178 1.25 3.31 8.41
N LYS A 179 1.68 2.57 7.39
CA LYS A 179 3.04 2.66 6.82
C LYS A 179 3.32 4.06 6.31
N GLU A 180 2.42 4.63 5.51
CA GLU A 180 2.58 6.00 5.01
C GLU A 180 2.62 7.01 6.16
N GLN A 181 1.73 6.88 7.14
CA GLN A 181 1.73 7.73 8.33
C GLN A 181 3.08 7.69 9.05
N GLY A 182 3.66 6.50 9.24
CA GLY A 182 4.98 6.34 9.82
C GLY A 182 6.09 6.99 8.97
N GLN A 183 5.99 6.89 7.64
CA GLN A 183 6.92 7.54 6.72
C GLN A 183 6.82 9.08 6.78
N TYR A 184 5.60 9.61 6.89
CA TYR A 184 5.37 11.05 7.06
C TYR A 184 5.98 11.56 8.37
N VAL A 185 5.73 10.88 9.50
CA VAL A 185 6.31 11.24 10.79
C VAL A 185 7.84 11.18 10.74
N ASN A 186 8.42 10.13 10.16
CA ASN A 186 9.87 10.01 10.00
C ASN A 186 10.44 11.14 9.11
N TRP A 187 9.73 11.51 8.05
CA TRP A 187 10.12 12.63 7.18
C TRP A 187 10.09 13.97 7.95
N LEU A 188 9.05 14.23 8.74
CA LEU A 188 8.98 15.41 9.61
C LEU A 188 10.13 15.45 10.62
N GLN A 189 10.47 14.31 11.25
CA GLN A 189 11.58 14.19 12.20
C GLN A 189 12.94 14.45 11.54
N LYS A 190 13.13 13.98 10.29
CA LYS A 190 14.34 14.29 9.49
C LYS A 190 14.45 15.79 9.21
N ILE A 191 13.34 16.46 8.90
CA ILE A 191 13.32 17.92 8.71
C ILE A 191 13.60 18.63 10.04
N GLU A 192 12.98 18.20 11.13
CA GLU A 192 13.22 18.77 12.46
C GLU A 192 14.71 18.69 12.82
N SER A 193 15.33 17.52 12.61
CA SER A 193 16.76 17.29 12.86
C SER A 193 17.67 18.17 12.00
N PHE A 194 17.25 18.47 10.76
CA PHE A 194 17.98 19.36 9.86
C PHE A 194 17.88 20.85 10.27
N VAL A 195 16.73 21.26 10.80
CA VAL A 195 16.46 22.64 11.21
C VAL A 195 16.93 22.93 12.65
N ALA A 196 17.03 21.90 13.49
CA ALA A 196 17.54 22.03 14.85
C ALA A 196 18.98 22.56 14.84
N PRO A 197 19.31 23.53 15.72
CA PRO A 197 20.68 24.01 15.83
C PRO A 197 21.60 22.86 16.24
N ALA A 198 22.74 22.73 15.57
CA ALA A 198 23.79 21.81 16.01
C ALA A 198 24.13 22.14 17.47
N SER A 199 24.03 21.16 18.36
CA SER A 199 24.59 21.28 19.70
C SER A 199 26.10 21.48 19.55
N GLU A 200 26.57 22.71 19.75
CA GLU A 200 27.99 22.98 19.95
C GLU A 200 28.44 22.14 21.15
N GLY A 201 29.27 21.13 20.87
CA GLY A 201 29.87 20.30 21.90
C GLY A 201 30.82 21.14 22.75
N GLU A 202 30.61 21.08 24.06
CA GLU A 202 31.58 21.46 25.10
C GLU A 202 32.77 20.49 25.14
#